data_AF-A0A7W2CZG3-F1
#
_entry.id   AF-A0A7W2CZG3-F1
#
_cell.length_a   1.000
_cell.length_b   1.000
_cell.length_c   1.000
_cell.angle_alpha   90.00
_cell.angle_beta   90.00
_cell.angle_gamma   90.00
#
_symmetry.space_group_name_H-M   'P 1'
#
loop_
_entity.id
_entity.type
_entity.pdbx_description
1 polymer ?
#
loop_
_entity_poly.entity_id
_entity_poly.type
_entity_poly.pdbx_seq_one_letter_code
_entity_poly.pdbx_strand_id
1 'polypeptide(L)'
;MEDAVSAADRVPSVRVTAIASLTPLEELDADPFLVDSRSQHAMCARWAAEHGYVVTRELVVHGLRPDHRALWADVDAGLVDLFVVPSRRVLERALQSVDEFTAECARRGVRLETAGLVEPAYDAEMKARIHRRLSMPTAGYDGC
;
A
#
# COMPACT_ATOMS: atom_id res chain seq x y z
N MET A 1 -26.27 -39.39 -4.25
CA MET A 1 -25.27 -39.88 -3.28
C MET A 1 -23.92 -39.36 -3.76
N GLU A 2 -23.79 -38.04 -3.86
CA GLU A 2 -23.50 -37.10 -2.75
C GLU A 2 -22.01 -37.14 -2.42
N ASP A 3 -21.27 -36.20 -3.00
CA ASP A 3 -20.17 -35.52 -2.32
C ASP A 3 -20.18 -34.06 -2.80
N ALA A 4 -21.25 -33.36 -2.39
CA ALA A 4 -21.21 -31.92 -2.26
C ALA A 4 -20.24 -31.63 -1.11
N VAL A 5 -18.96 -31.44 -1.42
CA VAL A 5 -18.01 -30.83 -0.49
C VAL A 5 -18.44 -29.38 -0.30
N SER A 6 -19.34 -29.24 0.67
CA SER A 6 -19.57 -28.14 1.58
C SER A 6 -18.89 -26.82 1.19
N ALA A 7 -19.68 -25.88 0.68
CA ALA A 7 -19.39 -24.45 0.67
C ALA A 7 -19.48 -23.84 2.09
N ALA A 8 -19.07 -24.59 3.11
CA ALA A 8 -19.05 -24.13 4.49
C ALA A 8 -17.73 -23.42 4.77
N ASP A 9 -17.86 -22.12 5.02
CA ASP A 9 -17.01 -21.33 5.89
C ASP A 9 -15.59 -21.01 5.38
N ARG A 10 -15.53 -20.46 4.17
CA ARG A 10 -14.40 -19.58 3.85
C ARG A 10 -14.58 -18.33 4.72
N VAL A 11 -13.94 -18.32 5.89
CA VAL A 11 -13.81 -17.10 6.71
C VAL A 11 -13.42 -15.97 5.74
N PRO A 12 -14.22 -14.90 5.63
CA PRO A 12 -13.94 -13.85 4.67
C PRO A 12 -12.53 -13.30 4.95
N SER A 13 -11.65 -13.44 3.96
CA SER A 13 -10.29 -12.92 4.06
C SER A 13 -10.35 -11.41 4.28
N VAL A 14 -9.61 -10.92 5.27
CA VAL A 14 -9.48 -9.48 5.53
C VAL A 14 -8.97 -8.79 4.28
N ARG A 15 -9.66 -7.73 3.85
CA ARG A 15 -9.35 -6.95 2.65
C ARG A 15 -8.52 -5.75 3.02
N VAL A 16 -7.40 -5.61 2.34
CA VAL A 16 -6.34 -4.68 2.70
C VAL A 16 -6.15 -3.67 1.59
N THR A 17 -6.07 -2.40 1.95
CA THR A 17 -5.50 -1.36 1.09
C THR A 17 -4.03 -1.16 1.46
N ALA A 18 -3.14 -1.37 0.49
CA ALA A 18 -1.71 -1.09 0.64
C ALA A 18 -1.41 0.35 0.22
N ILE A 19 -0.82 1.14 1.11
CA ILE A 19 -0.44 2.54 0.85
C ILE A 19 1.08 2.61 0.66
N ALA A 20 1.50 3.15 -0.49
CA ALA A 20 2.88 3.52 -0.78
C ALA A 20 3.00 5.04 -0.92
N SER A 21 4.18 5.58 -0.62
CA SER A 21 4.50 6.97 -0.86
C SER A 21 4.97 7.17 -2.30
N LEU A 22 4.51 8.25 -2.93
CA LEU A 22 5.09 8.78 -4.15
C LEU A 22 6.23 9.74 -3.78
N THR A 23 7.46 9.36 -4.12
CA THR A 23 8.66 10.17 -3.87
C THR A 23 9.35 10.47 -5.21
N PRO A 24 9.86 11.69 -5.44
CA PRO A 24 10.52 12.06 -6.69
C PRO A 24 11.76 11.21 -6.99
N LEU A 25 12.06 11.03 -8.27
CA LEU A 25 13.19 10.22 -8.74
C LEU A 25 14.54 10.77 -8.26
N GLU A 26 14.61 12.08 -8.02
CA GLU A 26 15.80 12.78 -7.50
C GLU A 26 16.23 12.26 -6.11
N GLU A 27 15.32 11.66 -5.34
CA GLU A 27 15.64 11.07 -4.03
C GLU A 27 16.23 9.64 -4.14
N LEU A 28 16.30 9.04 -5.33
CA LEU A 28 16.66 7.63 -5.52
C LEU A 28 18.06 7.26 -5.00
N ASP A 29 19.01 8.19 -5.05
CA ASP A 29 20.34 7.94 -4.52
C ASP A 29 20.38 7.96 -2.99
N ALA A 30 19.59 8.84 -2.37
CA ALA A 30 19.56 9.03 -0.92
C ALA A 30 18.64 8.02 -0.21
N ASP A 31 17.43 7.79 -0.74
CA ASP A 31 16.45 6.89 -0.17
C ASP A 31 15.68 6.11 -1.26
N PRO A 32 16.29 5.07 -1.83
CA PRO A 32 15.73 4.35 -2.97
C PRO A 32 14.41 3.63 -2.66
N PHE A 33 14.20 3.23 -1.41
CA PHE A 33 12.97 2.56 -1.00
C PHE A 33 11.76 3.49 -1.08
N LEU A 34 11.89 4.75 -0.66
CA LEU A 34 10.82 5.74 -0.74
C LEU A 34 10.42 6.05 -2.19
N VAL A 35 11.32 5.89 -3.15
CA VAL A 35 11.08 6.08 -4.59
C VAL A 35 10.47 4.84 -5.26
N ASP A 36 10.80 3.64 -4.78
CA ASP A 36 10.34 2.38 -5.38
C ASP A 36 8.97 1.92 -4.85
N SER A 37 7.90 2.59 -5.29
CA SER A 37 6.52 2.25 -4.89
C SER A 37 6.14 0.77 -5.15
N ARG A 38 6.73 0.13 -6.17
CA ARG A 38 6.52 -1.31 -6.41
C ARG A 38 7.09 -2.18 -5.31
N SER A 39 8.28 -1.87 -4.80
CA SER A 39 8.87 -2.59 -3.67
C SER A 39 8.10 -2.33 -2.38
N GLN A 40 7.57 -1.12 -2.19
CA GLN A 40 6.68 -0.80 -1.07
C GLN A 40 5.40 -1.65 -1.10
N HIS A 41 4.71 -1.74 -2.26
CA HIS A 41 3.54 -2.60 -2.41
C HIS A 41 3.87 -4.08 -2.26
N ALA A 42 4.98 -4.54 -2.83
CA ALA A 42 5.42 -5.93 -2.68
C ALA A 42 5.66 -6.30 -1.20
N MET A 43 6.21 -5.37 -0.41
CA MET A 43 6.36 -5.55 1.03
C MET A 43 5.00 -5.71 1.74
N CYS A 44 4.06 -4.81 1.45
CA CYS A 44 2.71 -4.88 1.98
C CYS A 44 1.98 -6.17 1.57
N ALA A 45 2.10 -6.59 0.31
CA ALA A 45 1.51 -7.81 -0.22
C ALA A 45 2.07 -9.05 0.46
N ARG A 46 3.39 -9.10 0.69
CA ARG A 46 4.02 -10.17 1.45
C ARG A 46 3.50 -10.24 2.88
N TRP A 47 3.45 -9.10 3.58
CA TRP A 47 2.90 -9.03 4.93
C TRP A 47 1.45 -9.51 4.96
N ALA A 48 0.61 -9.06 4.02
CA ALA A 48 -0.79 -9.48 3.93
C ALA A 48 -0.91 -10.99 3.72
N ALA A 49 -0.12 -11.56 2.80
CA ALA A 49 -0.11 -13.00 2.54
C ALA A 49 0.31 -13.82 3.76
N GLU A 50 1.32 -13.37 4.52
CA GLU A 50 1.76 -14.01 5.77
C GLU A 50 0.64 -14.03 6.84
N HIS A 51 -0.30 -13.08 6.79
CA HIS A 51 -1.46 -13.01 7.70
C HIS A 51 -2.74 -13.67 7.13
N GLY A 52 -2.69 -14.23 5.92
CA GLY A 52 -3.87 -14.77 5.22
C GLY A 52 -4.85 -13.70 4.74
N TYR A 53 -4.39 -12.46 4.59
CA TYR A 53 -5.15 -11.31 4.12
C TYR A 53 -5.00 -11.14 2.61
N VAL A 54 -5.91 -10.39 1.99
CA VAL A 54 -5.90 -10.11 0.54
C VAL A 54 -5.78 -8.61 0.33
N VAL A 55 -4.77 -8.20 -0.45
CA VAL A 55 -4.69 -6.82 -0.93
C VAL A 55 -5.74 -6.64 -2.03
N THR A 56 -6.72 -5.77 -1.78
CA THR A 56 -7.80 -5.46 -2.73
C THR A 56 -7.56 -4.14 -3.46
N ARG A 57 -6.68 -3.29 -2.92
CA ARG A 57 -6.34 -2.00 -3.49
C ARG A 57 -4.92 -1.58 -3.15
N GLU A 58 -4.29 -0.94 -4.12
CA GLU A 58 -2.99 -0.30 -3.98
C GLU A 58 -3.15 1.22 -4.18
N LEU A 59 -2.61 2.01 -3.27
CA LEU A 59 -2.57 3.46 -3.35
C LEU A 59 -1.11 3.93 -3.42
N VAL A 60 -0.86 4.92 -4.28
CA VAL A 60 0.43 5.63 -4.39
C VAL A 60 0.13 7.10 -4.26
N VAL A 61 0.55 7.72 -3.16
CA VAL A 61 0.14 9.09 -2.79
C VAL A 61 1.29 9.90 -2.21
N HIS A 62 1.21 11.22 -2.32
CA HIS A 62 2.18 12.15 -1.74
C HIS A 62 1.44 13.26 -1.01
N GLY A 63 1.78 13.50 0.26
CA GLY A 63 1.20 14.58 1.05
C GLY A 63 -0.33 14.66 0.97
N LEU A 64 -1.02 13.51 0.99
CA LEU A 64 -2.47 13.46 0.88
C LEU A 64 -3.10 13.87 2.21
N ARG A 65 -4.21 14.62 2.14
CA ARG A 65 -4.96 14.99 3.34
C ARG A 65 -5.62 13.76 3.96
N PRO A 66 -5.60 13.61 5.31
CA PRO A 66 -6.24 12.49 5.99
C PRO A 66 -7.73 12.33 5.72
N ASP A 67 -8.45 13.40 5.39
CA ASP A 67 -9.90 13.40 5.08
C ASP A 67 -10.19 13.17 3.58
N HIS A 68 -9.18 12.94 2.75
CA HIS A 68 -9.35 12.88 1.30
C HIS A 68 -10.14 11.63 0.87
N ARG A 69 -11.16 11.82 0.01
CA ARG A 69 -12.08 10.76 -0.44
C ARG A 69 -11.42 9.50 -0.99
N ALA A 70 -10.23 9.63 -1.60
CA ALA A 70 -9.52 8.50 -2.21
C ALA A 70 -9.05 7.44 -1.19
N LEU A 71 -8.89 7.83 0.09
CA LEU A 71 -8.60 6.91 1.19
C LEU A 71 -9.86 6.16 1.61
N TRP A 72 -11.00 6.87 1.64
CA TRP A 72 -12.18 6.41 2.36
C TRP A 72 -13.27 5.81 1.48
N ALA A 73 -13.30 6.08 0.17
CA ALA A 73 -14.38 5.62 -0.70
C ALA A 73 -14.63 4.10 -0.59
N ASP A 74 -13.56 3.31 -0.55
CA ASP A 74 -13.67 1.85 -0.45
C ASP A 74 -13.91 1.37 0.98
N VAL A 75 -13.49 2.13 1.99
CA VAL A 75 -13.87 1.89 3.39
C VAL A 75 -15.38 2.11 3.55
N ASP A 76 -15.89 3.21 3.02
CA ASP A 76 -17.29 3.60 3.12
C ASP A 76 -18.19 2.64 2.31
N ALA A 77 -17.66 2.05 1.23
CA ALA A 77 -18.31 0.97 0.48
C ALA A 77 -18.17 -0.41 1.15
N GLY A 78 -17.46 -0.50 2.27
CA GLY A 78 -17.22 -1.76 2.98
C GLY A 78 -16.41 -2.75 2.14
N LEU A 79 -15.46 -2.28 1.33
CA LEU A 79 -14.53 -3.06 0.49
C LEU A 79 -13.14 -3.22 1.10
N VAL A 80 -12.85 -2.49 2.18
CA VAL A 80 -11.56 -2.45 2.87
C VAL A 80 -11.78 -2.56 4.37
N ASP A 81 -11.04 -3.47 4.99
CA ASP A 81 -11.11 -3.75 6.43
C ASP A 81 -9.88 -3.21 7.17
N LEU A 82 -8.79 -2.92 6.45
CA LEU A 82 -7.49 -2.52 7.01
C LEU A 82 -6.65 -1.75 5.98
N PHE A 83 -5.90 -0.75 6.47
CA PHE A 83 -4.78 -0.15 5.74
C PHE A 83 -3.46 -0.75 6.20
N VAL A 84 -2.59 -1.08 5.26
CA VAL A 84 -1.20 -1.46 5.55
C VAL A 84 -0.24 -0.50 4.85
N VAL A 85 0.81 -0.11 5.56
CA VAL A 85 1.92 0.68 5.04
C VAL A 85 3.23 -0.09 5.22
N PRO A 86 4.26 0.11 4.40
CA PRO A 86 5.53 -0.59 4.57
C PRO A 86 6.21 -0.24 5.90
N SER A 87 6.26 1.05 6.22
CA SER A 87 6.93 1.62 7.40
C SER A 87 6.34 2.97 7.76
N ARG A 88 6.59 3.45 8.99
CA ARG A 88 6.15 4.79 9.44
C ARG A 88 6.67 5.91 8.52
N ARG A 89 7.93 5.82 8.08
CA ARG A 89 8.54 6.81 7.19
C ARG A 89 7.85 6.92 5.83
N VAL A 90 7.33 5.82 5.30
CA VAL A 90 6.50 5.83 4.09
C VAL A 90 5.18 6.55 4.36
N LEU A 91 4.53 6.26 5.50
CA LEU A 91 3.27 6.89 5.88
C LEU A 91 3.41 8.41 6.09
N GLU A 92 4.51 8.86 6.71
CA GLU A 92 4.84 10.28 6.88
C GLU A 92 5.08 11.02 5.56
N ARG A 93 5.58 10.33 4.52
CA ARG A 93 5.69 10.91 3.16
C ARG A 93 4.37 10.87 2.39
N ALA A 94 3.57 9.84 2.61
CA ALA A 94 2.30 9.63 1.94
C ALA A 94 1.22 10.64 2.36
N LEU A 95 1.22 11.08 3.63
CA LEU A 95 0.15 11.87 4.23
C LEU A 95 0.64 13.20 4.81
N GLN A 96 -0.26 14.19 4.88
CA GLN A 96 0.06 15.48 5.54
C GLN A 96 0.13 15.35 7.07
N SER A 97 -0.65 14.44 7.65
CA SER A 97 -0.68 14.20 9.09
C SER A 97 -0.99 12.74 9.39
N VAL A 98 0.00 12.02 9.93
CA VAL A 98 -0.15 10.61 10.31
C VAL A 98 -1.07 10.45 11.51
N ASP A 99 -1.01 11.40 12.45
CA ASP A 99 -1.79 11.34 13.68
C ASP A 99 -3.28 11.56 13.41
N GLU A 100 -3.63 12.54 12.57
CA GLU A 100 -5.01 12.77 12.13
C GLU A 100 -5.55 11.56 11.35
N PHE A 101 -4.74 10.97 10.47
CA PHE A 101 -5.15 9.77 9.74
C PHE A 101 -5.37 8.57 10.67
N THR A 102 -4.50 8.37 11.65
CA THR A 102 -4.64 7.30 12.64
C THR A 102 -5.90 7.50 13.48
N ALA A 103 -6.19 8.74 13.90
CA ALA A 103 -7.42 9.07 14.61
C ALA A 103 -8.67 8.82 13.75
N GLU A 104 -8.61 9.15 12.46
CA GLU A 104 -9.70 8.92 11.52
C GLU A 104 -9.94 7.42 11.26
N CYS A 105 -8.88 6.61 11.12
CA CYS A 105 -8.96 5.15 11.09
C CYS A 105 -9.69 4.62 12.32
N ALA A 106 -9.29 5.04 13.53
CA ALA A 106 -9.94 4.62 14.77
C ALA A 106 -11.41 5.05 14.84
N ARG A 107 -11.73 6.29 14.41
CA ARG A 107 -13.11 6.81 14.35
C ARG A 107 -14.02 5.99 13.44
N ARG A 108 -13.48 5.49 12.33
CA ARG A 108 -14.20 4.66 11.35
C ARG A 108 -14.13 3.16 11.65
N GLY A 109 -13.40 2.75 12.68
CA GLY A 109 -13.21 1.34 13.01
C GLY A 109 -12.33 0.57 12.01
N VAL A 110 -11.49 1.28 11.24
CA VAL A 110 -10.55 0.68 10.29
C VAL A 110 -9.20 0.51 10.97
N ARG A 111 -8.58 -0.67 10.81
CA ARG A 111 -7.25 -0.94 11.36
C ARG A 111 -6.18 -0.32 10.46
N LEU A 112 -5.09 0.16 11.08
CA LEU A 112 -3.90 0.63 10.40
C LEU A 112 -2.70 -0.16 10.91
N GLU A 113 -2.01 -0.85 10.01
CA GLU A 113 -0.85 -1.68 10.32
C GLU A 113 0.39 -1.23 9.56
N THR A 114 1.55 -1.53 10.14
CA THR A 114 2.85 -1.38 9.48
C THR A 114 3.41 -2.74 9.17
N ALA A 115 3.81 -2.98 7.91
CA ALA A 115 4.40 -4.26 7.51
C ALA A 115 5.70 -4.54 8.27
N GLY A 116 6.55 -3.51 8.43
CA GLY A 116 7.73 -3.57 9.29
C GLY A 116 8.79 -4.58 8.85
N LEU A 117 8.70 -5.06 7.60
CA LEU A 117 9.65 -6.00 7.03
C LEU A 117 10.95 -5.30 6.65
N VAL A 118 12.02 -6.08 6.53
CA VAL A 118 13.33 -5.58 6.09
C VAL A 118 13.21 -5.03 4.67
N GLU A 119 13.66 -3.79 4.47
CA GLU A 119 13.68 -3.15 3.17
C GLU A 119 14.67 -3.83 2.22
N PRO A 120 14.41 -3.84 0.90
CA PRO A 120 15.35 -4.38 -0.07
C PRO A 120 16.72 -3.67 0.01
N ALA A 121 17.79 -4.43 -0.20
CA ALA A 121 19.09 -3.83 -0.47
C ALA A 121 19.11 -3.30 -1.91
N TYR A 122 19.44 -2.02 -2.08
CA TYR A 122 19.48 -1.36 -3.38
C TYR A 122 20.92 -1.22 -3.88
N ASP A 123 21.28 -2.06 -4.84
CA ASP A 123 22.53 -1.92 -5.59
C ASP A 123 22.37 -0.98 -6.81
N ALA A 124 23.49 -0.74 -7.51
CA ALA A 124 23.50 0.12 -8.68
C ALA A 124 22.59 -0.40 -9.82
N GLU A 125 22.45 -1.72 -9.96
CA GLU A 125 21.61 -2.32 -10.99
C GLU A 125 20.12 -2.06 -10.71
N MET A 126 19.70 -2.27 -9.46
CA MET A 126 18.34 -2.02 -9.01
C MET A 126 17.99 -0.53 -9.12
N LYS A 127 18.88 0.37 -8.69
CA LYS A 127 18.71 1.81 -8.89
C LYS A 127 18.61 2.17 -10.36
N ALA A 128 19.47 1.63 -11.23
CA ALA A 128 19.38 1.87 -12.67
C ALA A 128 18.05 1.38 -13.27
N ARG A 129 17.50 0.25 -12.78
CA ARG A 129 16.18 -0.25 -13.20
C ARG A 129 15.06 0.70 -12.77
N ILE A 130 15.11 1.25 -11.57
CA ILE A 130 14.14 2.23 -11.08
C ILE A 130 14.23 3.51 -11.89
N HIS A 131 15.45 4.01 -12.13
CA HIS A 131 15.70 5.12 -13.04
C HIS A 131 15.05 4.87 -14.40
N ARG A 132 15.40 3.78 -15.10
CA ARG A 132 14.81 3.49 -16.42
C ARG A 132 13.28 3.45 -16.40
N ARG A 133 12.69 2.90 -15.33
CA ARG A 133 11.23 2.80 -15.18
C ARG A 133 10.56 4.16 -14.98
N LEU A 134 11.16 5.05 -14.19
CA LEU A 134 10.56 6.32 -13.80
C LEU A 134 11.01 7.52 -14.66
N SER A 135 12.14 7.42 -15.37
CA SER A 135 12.68 8.48 -16.24
C SER A 135 12.01 8.52 -17.62
N MET A 136 11.37 7.41 -18.03
CA MET A 136 10.65 7.36 -19.28
C MET A 136 9.23 7.86 -19.05
N PRO A 137 8.72 8.81 -19.86
CA PRO A 137 7.30 9.09 -19.88
C PRO A 137 6.62 7.85 -20.47
N THR A 138 6.24 6.89 -19.63
CA THR A 138 5.37 5.83 -20.05
C THR A 138 4.06 6.48 -20.46
N ALA A 139 3.85 6.53 -21.76
CA ALA A 139 2.56 6.76 -22.38
C ALA A 139 1.51 5.89 -21.66
N GLY A 140 0.36 6.49 -21.33
CA GLY A 140 -0.80 5.76 -20.88
C GLY A 140 -1.13 5.97 -19.42
N TYR A 141 -1.95 6.98 -19.20
CA TYR A 141 -3.03 6.96 -18.23
C TYR A 141 -3.76 5.59 -18.28
N ASP A 142 -3.49 4.68 -17.34
CA ASP A 142 -4.41 3.55 -17.08
C ASP A 142 -5.54 4.08 -16.19
N GLY A 143 -6.41 4.87 -16.82
CA GLY A 143 -7.74 5.15 -16.35
C GLY A 143 -8.72 4.52 -17.33
N CYS A 144 -9.13 3.29 -17.03
CA CYS A 144 -10.40 2.66 -17.43
C CYS A 144 -10.67 1.49 -16.49
#